data_AF-A0A7L5ZGR7-F1
#
_entry.id   AF-A0A7L5ZGR7-F1
#
_cell.length_a   1.000
_cell.length_b   1.000
_cell.length_c   1.000
_cell.angle_alpha   90.00
_cell.angle_beta   90.00
_cell.angle_gamma   90.00
#
_symmetry.space_group_name_H-M   'P 1'
#
loop_
_entity.id
_entity.type
_entity.pdbx_description
1 polymer ?
#
loop_
_entity_poly.entity_id
_entity_poly.type
_entity_poly.pdbx_seq_one_letter_code
_entity_poly.pdbx_strand_id
1 'polypeptide(L)' 'MDAGRRELHRLVDALPDDQVALLLADLRRRLTPGVASSRWPPAFFGMGVDRDGCLELSERVDEVLADGFGAPRS' A
#
# COMPACT_ATOMS: atom_id res chain seq x y z
N MET A 1 -32.23 -2.59 2.74
CA MET A 1 -31.39 -2.50 1.53
C MET A 1 -31.17 -1.02 1.21
N ASP A 2 -29.93 -0.60 1.04
CA ASP A 2 -29.59 0.77 0.63
C ASP A 2 -30.00 1.05 -0.82
N ALA A 3 -30.28 2.31 -1.17
CA ALA A 3 -30.68 2.70 -2.52
C ALA A 3 -29.58 2.39 -3.56
N GLY A 4 -28.31 2.64 -3.22
CA GLY A 4 -27.17 2.32 -4.08
C GLY A 4 -27.01 0.82 -4.31
N ARG A 5 -27.25 0.01 -3.27
CA ARG A 5 -27.19 -1.46 -3.40
C ARG A 5 -28.28 -2.01 -4.33
N ARG A 6 -29.48 -1.43 -4.31
CA ARG A 6 -30.56 -1.83 -5.23
C ARG A 6 -30.27 -1.44 -6.68
N GLU A 7 -29.67 -0.28 -6.91
CA GLU A 7 -29.28 0.15 -8.25
C GLU A 7 -28.21 -0.76 -8.84
N LEU A 8 -27.20 -1.13 -8.05
CA LEU A 8 -26.14 -2.03 -8.50
C LEU A 8 -26.68 -3.40 -8.94
N HIS A 9 -27.63 -3.98 -8.19
CA HIS A 9 -28.27 -5.23 -8.59
C HIS A 9 -28.98 -5.12 -9.95
N ARG A 10 -29.74 -4.05 -10.18
CA ARG A 10 -30.41 -3.81 -11.47
C ARG A 10 -29.43 -3.70 -12.63
N LEU A 11 -28.28 -3.07 -12.43
CA LEU A 11 -27.26 -2.93 -13.46
C LEU A 11 -26.56 -4.26 -13.78
N VAL A 12 -26.34 -5.11 -12.78
CA VAL A 12 -25.78 -6.46 -12.98
C VAL A 12 -26.76 -7.34 -13.77
N ASP A 13 -28.05 -7.28 -13.44
CA ASP A 13 -29.07 -8.08 -14.11
C ASP A 13 -29.30 -7.66 -15.58
N ALA A 14 -29.06 -6.39 -15.91
CA ALA A 14 -29.19 -5.86 -17.27
C ALA A 14 -27.92 -6.01 -18.12
N LEU A 15 -26.85 -6.57 -17.56
CA LEU A 15 -25.55 -6.63 -18.21
C LEU A 15 -25.48 -7.74 -19.27
N PRO A 16 -24.88 -7.50 -20.45
CA PRO A 16 -24.57 -8.55 -21.40
C PRO A 16 -23.60 -9.61 -20.83
N ASP A 17 -23.84 -10.89 -21.13
CA ASP A 17 -23.08 -12.03 -20.59
C ASP A 17 -21.57 -11.96 -20.88
N ASP A 18 -21.17 -11.38 -22.01
CA ASP A 18 -19.78 -11.17 -22.41
C ASP A 18 -19.03 -10.22 -21.46
N GLN A 19 -19.75 -9.31 -20.82
CA GLN A 19 -19.19 -8.31 -19.92
C GLN A 19 -19.19 -8.77 -18.45
N VAL A 20 -19.95 -9.83 -18.12
CA VAL A 20 -20.09 -10.35 -16.75
C VAL A 20 -18.76 -10.84 -16.20
N ALA A 21 -17.97 -11.54 -17.02
CA ALA A 21 -16.68 -12.08 -16.59
C ALA A 21 -15.68 -10.97 -16.20
N LEU A 22 -15.65 -9.88 -16.97
CA LEU A 22 -14.77 -8.73 -16.71
C LEU A 22 -15.16 -7.98 -15.43
N LEU A 23 -16.46 -7.73 -15.23
CA LEU A 23 -16.95 -7.07 -14.02
C LEU A 23 -16.80 -7.95 -12.77
N LEU A 24 -16.99 -9.26 -12.88
CA LEU A 24 -16.72 -10.19 -11.79
C LEU A 24 -15.24 -10.14 -11.35
N ALA A 25 -14.31 -10.05 -12.30
CA ALA A 25 -12.88 -9.90 -11.98
C ALA A 25 -12.59 -8.57 -11.27
N ASP A 26 -13.18 -7.46 -11.73
CA ASP A 26 -13.00 -6.13 -11.12
C ASP A 26 -13.61 -6.06 -9.71
N LEU A 27 -14.83 -6.57 -9.53
CA LEU A 27 -15.51 -6.62 -8.24
C LEU A 27 -14.77 -7.53 -7.26
N ARG A 28 -14.31 -8.71 -7.70
CA ARG A 28 -13.45 -9.56 -6.87
C ARG A 28 -12.19 -8.84 -6.43
N ARG A 29 -11.53 -8.10 -7.32
CA ARG A 29 -10.35 -7.30 -6.96
C ARG A 29 -10.65 -6.24 -5.88
N ARG A 30 -11.82 -5.60 -5.93
CA ARG A 30 -12.25 -4.59 -4.94
C ARG A 30 -12.69 -5.20 -3.60
N LEU A 31 -13.27 -6.40 -3.65
CA LEU A 31 -13.78 -7.11 -2.48
C LEU A 31 -12.69 -7.92 -1.78
N THR A 32 -11.62 -8.29 -2.48
CA THR A 32 -10.42 -8.83 -1.84
C THR A 32 -9.83 -7.72 -0.97
N PRO A 33 -9.91 -7.81 0.37
CA PRO A 33 -9.26 -6.85 1.25
C PRO A 33 -7.79 -6.84 0.86
N GLY A 34 -7.27 -5.63 0.60
CA GLY A 34 -6.02 -5.37 -0.08
C GLY A 34 -5.09 -6.57 -0.18
N VAL A 35 -4.78 -6.96 -1.40
CA VAL A 35 -3.43 -7.41 -1.76
C VAL A 35 -2.50 -6.22 -1.42
N ALA A 36 -2.30 -5.96 -0.13
CA ALA A 36 -1.08 -5.44 0.42
C ALA A 36 -0.03 -6.56 0.29
N SER A 37 0.14 -7.07 -0.94
CA SER A 37 1.15 -8.07 -1.30
C SER A 37 2.39 -7.42 -1.88
N SER A 38 2.55 -6.10 -1.69
CA SER A 38 3.88 -5.58 -1.41
C SER A 38 3.92 -5.39 0.10
N ARG A 39 4.49 -6.39 0.78
CA ARG A 39 4.82 -6.39 2.22
C ARG A 39 5.17 -4.97 2.62
N TRP A 40 4.22 -4.28 3.23
CA TRP A 40 4.45 -2.99 3.84
C TRP A 40 4.63 -3.25 5.33
N PRO A 41 5.72 -2.79 5.93
CA PRO A 41 6.79 -2.04 5.29
C PRO A 41 7.72 -2.95 4.43
N PRO A 42 8.28 -2.44 3.32
CA PRO A 42 9.26 -3.16 2.50
C PRO A 42 10.46 -3.64 3.31
N ALA A 43 11.17 -4.67 2.85
CA ALA A 43 12.32 -5.21 3.59
C ALA A 43 13.44 -4.20 3.85
N PHE A 44 13.51 -3.12 3.04
CA PHE A 44 14.46 -2.02 3.21
C PHE A 44 13.96 -0.89 4.11
N PHE A 45 12.70 -0.93 4.54
CA PHE A 45 12.12 0.12 5.37
C PHE A 45 12.71 0.02 6.79
N GLY A 46 13.44 1.06 7.21
CA GLY A 46 14.23 1.05 8.45
C GLY A 46 15.70 0.66 8.26
N MET A 47 16.10 0.15 7.09
CA MET A 47 17.53 0.06 6.75
C MET A 47 18.00 1.43 6.25
N GLY A 48 18.59 2.22 7.14
CA GLY A 48 19.55 3.22 6.71
C GLY A 48 20.95 2.68 7.03
N VAL A 49 21.89 3.00 6.15
CA VAL A 49 23.30 2.66 6.34
C VAL A 49 23.95 3.92 6.86
N ASP A 50 24.50 3.87 8.08
CA ASP A 50 25.33 4.96 8.59
C ASP A 50 26.59 5.11 7.71
N ARG A 51 27.28 6.26 7.77
CA ARG A 51 28.48 6.55 6.97
C ARG A 51 29.59 5.48 7.13
N ASP A 52 29.56 4.74 8.24
CA ASP A 52 30.50 3.66 8.59
C ASP A 52 29.98 2.24 8.28
N GLY A 53 28.87 2.10 7.54
CA GLY A 53 28.36 0.80 7.09
C GLY A 53 27.61 -0.01 8.15
N CYS A 54 27.29 0.59 9.30
CA CYS A 54 26.56 -0.06 10.37
C CYS A 54 25.04 -0.04 10.08
N LEU A 55 24.39 -1.20 10.21
CA LEU A 55 22.95 -1.40 9.94
C LEU A 55 22.06 -1.15 11.17
N GLU A 56 22.66 -0.92 12.34
CA GLU A 56 21.96 -0.73 13.62
C GLU A 56 21.56 0.75 13.83
N LEU A 57 20.82 1.32 12.88
CA LEU A 57 20.28 2.67 13.05
C LEU A 57 19.17 2.72 14.10
N SER A 58 18.46 1.62 14.33
CA SER A 58 17.33 1.59 15.28
C SER A 58 17.74 1.81 16.73
N GLU A 59 18.95 1.42 17.11
CA GLU A 59 19.45 1.59 18.48
C GLU A 59 20.02 3.00 18.73
N ARG A 60 20.38 3.71 17.66
CA ARG A 60 21.06 5.02 17.71
C ARG A 60 20.26 6.14 17.03
N VAL A 61 18.95 5.93 16.85
CA VAL A 61 18.06 6.91 16.19
C VAL A 61 18.19 8.28 16.83
N ASP A 62 18.17 8.37 18.16
CA ASP A 62 18.26 9.67 18.85
C ASP A 62 19.61 10.37 18.64
N GLU A 63 20.73 9.63 18.58
CA GLU A 63 22.06 10.21 18.28
C GLU A 63 22.14 10.70 16.83
N VAL A 64 21.65 9.90 15.87
CA VAL A 64 21.70 10.23 14.44
C VAL A 64 20.75 11.40 14.12
N LEU A 65 19.61 11.49 14.79
CA LEU A 65 18.70 12.63 14.67
C LEU A 65 19.25 13.90 15.33
N ALA A 66 20.03 13.76 16.41
CA ALA A 66 20.66 14.88 17.10
C ALA A 66 21.73 15.57 16.22
N ASP A 67 22.40 14.83 15.34
CA ASP A 67 23.37 15.38 14.38
C ASP A 67 22.72 16.22 13.26
N GLY A 68 21.39 16.16 13.11
CA GLY A 68 20.61 17.02 12.22
C GLY A 68 20.72 16.64 10.74
N PHE A 69 19.57 16.49 10.08
CA PHE A 69 19.53 16.27 8.63
C PHE A 69 19.90 17.55 7.87
N GLY A 70 20.90 17.47 6.99
CA GLY A 70 21.14 18.49 5.96
C GLY A 70 22.11 19.63 6.32
N ALA A 71 23.06 19.42 7.24
CA ALA A 71 24.12 20.40 7.43
C ALA A 71 24.87 20.67 6.10
N PRO A 72 25.04 21.95 5.70
CA PRO A 72 25.70 22.29 4.45
C PRO A 72 27.15 21.85 4.50
N ARG A 73 27.55 21.11 3.48
CA ARG A 73 28.92 20.65 3.27
C ARG A 73 29.78 21.89 2.98
N SER A 74 30.70 22.25 3.87
CA SER A 74 31.82 23.16 3.58
C SER A 74 33.04 22.36 3.15
#